data_AF-A0AAU2KPW7-F1
#
_entry.id   AF-A0AAU2KPW7-F1
#
_cell.length_a   1.000
_cell.length_b   1.000
_cell.length_c   1.000
_cell.angle_alpha   90.00
_cell.angle_beta   90.00
_cell.angle_gamma   90.00
#
_symmetry.space_group_name_H-M   'P 1'
#
loop_
_entity.id
_entity.type
_entity.pdbx_description
1 polymer ?
#
loop_
_entity_poly.entity_id
_entity_poly.type
_entity_poly.pdbx_seq_one_letter_code
_entity_poly.pdbx_strand_id
1 'polypeptide(L)'
;MTVVPRTLPIRLPPIPGEALDSWLGAIMHRSSIDLRDLLIAAGTPFPTRLDHAPDYTTYLTAEEADRLARITGIDTDLLHAMTLRRYDGSALALHDTRRVVRRVRLWGRGVGSRYCPRCLAEGGGRWPLRWRLTWSIACTATRCCSRTPARSVADGRTAAPPSAIKCISTNARHRPPMAGPAKPT
;
A
#
# COMPACT_ATOMS: atom_id res chain seq x y z
N MET A 1 25.85 12.28 -17.41
CA MET A 1 24.91 11.41 -18.16
C MET A 1 23.62 11.30 -17.36
N THR A 2 22.60 12.08 -17.70
CA THR A 2 21.27 12.00 -17.09
C THR A 2 20.56 10.76 -17.63
N VAL A 3 20.52 9.69 -16.84
CA VAL A 3 19.69 8.52 -17.17
C VAL A 3 18.24 8.96 -17.08
N VAL A 4 17.57 9.05 -18.22
CA VAL A 4 16.11 9.26 -18.25
C VAL A 4 15.50 8.05 -17.53
N PRO A 5 14.80 8.22 -16.41
CA PRO A 5 14.22 7.10 -15.68
C PRO A 5 13.23 6.40 -16.60
N ARG A 6 13.44 5.10 -16.82
CA ARG A 6 12.52 4.30 -17.63
C ARG A 6 11.18 4.24 -16.91
N THR A 7 10.14 4.57 -17.65
CA THR A 7 8.77 4.45 -17.17
C THR A 7 8.33 3.00 -17.07
N LEU A 8 7.45 2.68 -16.13
CA LEU A 8 6.83 1.35 -16.07
C LEU A 8 6.07 1.04 -17.36
N PRO A 9 6.27 -0.15 -17.96
CA PRO A 9 5.61 -0.54 -19.19
C PRO A 9 4.10 -0.73 -18.99
N ILE A 10 3.68 -1.16 -17.80
CA ILE A 10 2.27 -1.29 -17.44
C ILE A 10 1.82 -0.02 -16.74
N ARG A 11 0.87 0.68 -17.37
CA ARG A 11 0.16 1.81 -16.77
C ARG A 11 -1.13 1.31 -16.13
N LEU A 12 -1.28 1.55 -14.83
CA LEU A 12 -2.51 1.28 -14.11
C LEU A 12 -2.99 2.57 -13.46
N PRO A 13 -4.09 3.18 -13.94
CA PRO A 13 -4.60 4.39 -13.32
C PRO A 13 -5.13 4.09 -11.90
N PRO A 14 -4.89 4.99 -10.94
CA PRO A 14 -5.49 4.90 -9.60
C PRO A 14 -7.00 5.12 -9.67
N ILE A 15 -7.74 4.51 -8.75
CA ILE A 15 -9.19 4.74 -8.58
C ILE A 15 -9.39 6.00 -7.72
N PRO A 16 -10.43 6.81 -7.96
CA PRO A 16 -10.75 7.95 -7.10
C PRO A 16 -10.86 7.55 -5.61
N GLY A 17 -10.05 8.20 -4.77
CA GLY A 17 -10.01 7.96 -3.33
C GLY A 17 -9.35 6.64 -2.91
N GLU A 18 -8.61 5.99 -3.80
CA GLU A 18 -7.81 4.81 -3.50
C GLU A 18 -6.64 5.12 -2.55
N ALA A 19 -6.27 4.14 -1.73
CA ALA A 19 -5.08 4.25 -0.90
C ALA A 19 -3.80 4.03 -1.71
N LEU A 20 -2.72 4.74 -1.37
CA LEU A 20 -1.43 4.58 -2.07
C LEU A 20 -0.90 3.13 -2.03
N ASP A 21 -1.00 2.45 -0.88
CA ASP A 21 -0.58 1.04 -0.77
C ASP A 21 -1.45 0.07 -1.58
N SER A 22 -2.75 0.34 -1.70
CA SER A 22 -3.65 -0.42 -2.58
C SER A 22 -3.16 -0.36 -4.02
N TRP A 23 -2.95 0.86 -4.51
CA TRP A 23 -2.57 1.08 -5.89
C TRP A 23 -1.16 0.58 -6.20
N LEU A 24 -0.18 0.83 -5.31
CA LEU A 24 1.17 0.28 -5.44
C LEU A 24 1.14 -1.25 -5.44
N GLY A 25 0.35 -1.87 -4.55
CA GLY A 25 0.14 -3.32 -4.56
C GLY A 25 -0.42 -3.84 -5.88
N ALA A 26 -1.37 -3.13 -6.48
CA ALA A 26 -1.95 -3.49 -7.77
C ALA A 26 -0.94 -3.36 -8.93
N ILE A 27 -0.11 -2.32 -8.94
CA ILE A 27 0.98 -2.15 -9.92
C ILE A 27 2.02 -3.25 -9.79
N MET A 28 2.44 -3.53 -8.54
CA MET A 28 3.41 -4.57 -8.22
C MET A 28 2.90 -5.93 -8.68
N HIS A 29 1.63 -6.26 -8.37
CA HIS A 29 1.01 -7.51 -8.79
C HIS A 29 0.91 -7.64 -10.32
N ARG A 30 0.55 -6.56 -11.02
CA ARG A 30 0.43 -6.60 -12.50
C ARG A 30 1.77 -6.63 -13.22
N SER A 31 2.80 -6.04 -12.64
CA SER A 31 4.14 -5.97 -13.25
C SER A 31 5.05 -7.08 -12.75
N SER A 32 4.59 -7.92 -11.82
CA SER A 32 5.37 -8.96 -11.13
C SER A 32 6.67 -8.42 -10.53
N ILE A 33 6.62 -7.20 -9.95
CA ILE A 33 7.77 -6.54 -9.31
C ILE A 33 7.53 -6.40 -7.81
N ASP A 34 8.63 -6.37 -7.05
CA ASP A 34 8.58 -6.05 -5.63
C ASP A 34 8.62 -4.54 -5.38
N LEU A 35 8.13 -4.13 -4.20
CA LEU A 35 8.16 -2.72 -3.79
C LEU A 35 9.58 -2.17 -3.72
N ARG A 36 10.54 -3.02 -3.30
CA ARG A 36 11.96 -2.68 -3.26
C ARG A 36 12.43 -2.27 -4.65
N ASP A 37 12.15 -3.08 -5.67
CA ASP A 37 12.60 -2.83 -7.04
C ASP A 37 11.94 -1.58 -7.61
N LEU A 38 10.65 -1.39 -7.32
CA LEU A 38 9.93 -0.18 -7.70
C LEU A 38 10.56 1.08 -7.09
N LEU A 39 10.93 1.04 -5.81
CA LEU A 39 11.52 2.19 -5.12
C LEU A 39 12.99 2.43 -5.52
N ILE A 40 13.76 1.36 -5.74
CA ILE A 40 15.11 1.45 -6.30
C ILE A 40 15.05 2.07 -7.69
N ALA A 41 14.13 1.61 -8.55
CA ALA A 41 13.91 2.21 -9.86
C ALA A 41 13.58 3.70 -9.72
N ALA A 42 12.75 4.08 -8.74
CA ALA A 42 12.39 5.47 -8.43
C ALA A 42 13.56 6.31 -7.91
N GLY A 43 14.70 5.71 -7.58
CA GLY A 43 15.80 6.40 -6.93
C GLY A 43 15.50 6.77 -5.48
N THR A 44 14.54 6.07 -4.86
CA THR A 44 14.21 6.26 -3.44
C THR A 44 14.99 5.24 -2.62
N PRO A 45 15.79 5.68 -1.64
CA PRO A 45 16.57 4.77 -0.81
C PRO A 45 15.63 3.83 -0.05
N PHE A 46 15.80 2.52 -0.26
CA PHE A 46 15.05 1.50 0.46
C PHE A 46 15.85 1.02 1.66
N PRO A 47 15.31 1.08 2.90
CA PRO A 47 16.05 0.68 4.07
C PRO A 47 16.43 -0.80 4.02
N THR A 48 17.64 -1.12 4.48
CA THR A 48 18.16 -2.49 4.49
C THR A 48 17.28 -3.43 5.34
N ARG A 49 16.64 -2.88 6.39
CA ARG A 49 15.66 -3.60 7.21
C ARG A 49 14.22 -3.16 6.92
N LEU A 50 13.34 -4.15 6.72
CA LEU A 50 11.94 -3.98 6.30
C LEU A 50 11.02 -3.42 7.40
N ASP A 51 11.33 -3.67 8.66
CA ASP A 51 10.63 -3.10 9.82
C ASP A 51 10.76 -1.57 9.90
N HIS A 52 11.78 -1.01 9.24
CA HIS A 52 12.05 0.42 9.11
C HIS A 52 11.55 1.01 7.77
N ALA A 53 10.87 0.23 6.93
CA ALA A 53 10.31 0.74 5.69
C ALA A 53 9.30 1.86 6.00
N PRO A 54 9.49 3.08 5.46
CA PRO A 54 8.58 4.18 5.73
C PRO A 54 7.17 3.87 5.20
N ASP A 55 6.14 4.20 5.99
CA ASP A 55 4.76 4.06 5.54
C ASP A 55 4.40 5.20 4.58
N TYR A 56 4.70 5.01 3.30
CA TYR A 56 4.42 5.95 2.22
C TYR A 56 2.91 6.30 2.10
N THR A 57 2.02 5.44 2.61
CA THR A 57 0.57 5.72 2.62
C THR A 57 0.23 6.79 3.66
N THR A 58 1.05 6.97 4.70
CA THR A 58 0.87 8.07 5.66
C THR A 58 1.16 9.41 5.00
N TYR A 59 2.36 9.56 4.44
CA TYR A 59 2.69 10.70 3.60
C TYR A 59 3.88 10.39 2.67
N LEU A 60 3.88 11.08 1.53
CA LEU A 60 5.02 11.22 0.62
C LEU A 60 5.65 12.60 0.81
N THR A 61 6.99 12.68 0.76
CA THR A 61 7.66 13.97 0.54
C THR A 61 7.46 14.41 -0.91
N ALA A 62 7.67 15.70 -1.20
CA ALA A 62 7.59 16.20 -2.58
C ALA A 62 8.56 15.45 -3.50
N GLU A 63 9.80 15.25 -3.05
CA GLU A 63 10.83 14.51 -3.79
C GLU A 63 10.45 13.05 -4.08
N GLU A 64 9.82 12.38 -3.12
CA GLU A 64 9.33 10.99 -3.30
C GLU A 64 8.16 10.94 -4.28
N ALA A 65 7.23 11.90 -4.20
CA ALA A 65 6.13 12.02 -5.14
C ALA A 65 6.65 12.27 -6.56
N ASP A 66 7.61 13.18 -6.75
CA ASP A 66 8.23 13.46 -8.05
C ASP A 66 8.92 12.23 -8.64
N ARG A 67 9.66 11.49 -7.80
CA ARG A 67 10.33 10.24 -8.20
C ARG A 67 9.31 9.18 -8.66
N LEU A 68 8.25 8.99 -7.89
CA LEU A 68 7.19 8.05 -8.23
C LEU A 68 6.42 8.50 -9.48
N ALA A 69 6.13 9.79 -9.62
CA ALA A 69 5.44 10.37 -10.77
C ALA A 69 6.21 10.11 -12.06
N ARG A 70 7.54 10.32 -12.07
CA ARG A 70 8.38 10.05 -13.24
C ARG A 70 8.31 8.61 -13.73
N ILE A 71 8.21 7.64 -12.83
CA ILE A 71 8.20 6.22 -13.20
C ILE A 71 6.81 5.73 -13.56
N THR A 72 5.84 6.10 -12.74
CA THR A 72 4.46 5.61 -12.85
C THR A 72 3.64 6.40 -13.86
N GLY A 73 4.07 7.62 -14.19
CA GLY A 73 3.34 8.55 -15.05
C GLY A 73 2.11 9.16 -14.38
N ILE A 74 1.98 9.05 -13.06
CA ILE A 74 0.88 9.62 -12.28
C ILE A 74 1.26 11.00 -11.77
N ASP A 75 0.30 11.91 -11.82
CA ASP A 75 0.42 13.26 -11.30
C ASP A 75 0.74 13.29 -9.78
N THR A 76 1.59 14.22 -9.36
CA THR A 76 2.04 14.32 -7.97
C THR A 76 0.92 14.71 -7.01
N ASP A 77 -0.02 15.56 -7.43
CA ASP A 77 -1.18 15.92 -6.61
C ASP A 77 -2.08 14.71 -6.39
N LEU A 78 -2.22 13.86 -7.41
CA LEU A 78 -2.94 12.60 -7.28
C LEU A 78 -2.23 11.62 -6.33
N LEU A 79 -0.91 11.52 -6.39
CA LEU A 79 -0.13 10.72 -5.43
C LEU A 79 -0.31 11.23 -4.00
N HIS A 80 -0.25 12.55 -3.77
CA HIS A 80 -0.49 13.13 -2.46
C HIS A 80 -1.93 12.91 -1.97
N ALA A 81 -2.91 13.00 -2.87
CA ALA A 81 -4.32 12.72 -2.63
C ALA A 81 -4.61 11.29 -2.14
N MET A 82 -3.73 10.34 -2.47
CA MET A 82 -3.79 8.93 -2.08
C MET A 82 -3.11 8.63 -0.73
N THR A 83 -2.62 9.67 -0.03
CA THR A 83 -1.97 9.56 1.29
C THR A 83 -2.85 10.12 2.42
N LEU A 84 -2.61 9.64 3.65
CA LEU A 84 -3.31 10.12 4.85
C LEU A 84 -3.05 11.59 5.17
N ARG A 85 -2.00 12.20 4.60
CA ARG A 85 -1.70 13.63 4.75
C ARG A 85 -2.84 14.54 4.31
N ARG A 86 -3.67 14.11 3.35
CA ARG A 86 -4.92 14.82 2.99
C ARG A 86 -5.86 15.03 4.18
N TYR A 87 -5.87 14.11 5.14
CA TYR A 87 -6.74 14.16 6.31
C TYR A 87 -6.07 14.81 7.53
N ASP A 88 -4.83 15.28 7.39
CA ASP A 88 -4.11 15.91 8.50
C ASP A 88 -4.80 17.23 8.92
N GLY A 89 -4.98 17.42 10.22
CA GLY A 89 -5.69 18.56 10.81
C GLY A 89 -7.22 18.50 10.74
N SER A 90 -7.82 17.63 9.91
CA SER A 90 -9.28 17.52 9.77
C SER A 90 -9.84 16.24 10.38
N ALA A 91 -9.34 15.07 9.95
CA ALA A 91 -9.82 13.76 10.39
C ALA A 91 -8.73 12.89 11.01
N LEU A 92 -7.45 13.28 10.88
CA LEU A 92 -6.28 12.67 11.50
C LEU A 92 -5.32 13.77 11.96
N ALA A 93 -4.45 13.43 12.91
CA ALA A 93 -3.29 14.25 13.22
C ALA A 93 -2.03 13.41 12.98
N LEU A 94 -1.14 13.87 12.11
CA LEU A 94 0.12 13.20 11.83
C LEU A 94 1.24 13.71 12.74
N HIS A 95 2.31 12.92 12.85
CA HIS A 95 3.57 13.41 13.39
C HIS A 95 4.33 14.17 12.31
N ASP A 96 4.84 15.35 12.65
CA ASP A 96 5.48 16.27 11.69
C ASP A 96 6.76 15.70 11.10
N THR A 97 7.46 14.85 11.86
CA THR A 97 8.76 14.27 11.49
C THR A 97 8.75 12.76 11.33
N ARG A 98 7.63 12.10 11.65
CA ARG A 98 7.49 10.64 11.61
C ARG A 98 6.24 10.29 10.82
N ARG A 99 6.33 9.36 9.87
CA ARG A 99 5.20 8.77 9.11
C ARG A 99 4.28 7.94 10.03
N VAL A 100 3.69 8.58 11.04
CA VAL A 100 2.90 7.95 12.10
C VAL A 100 1.69 8.83 12.42
N VAL A 101 0.52 8.19 12.50
CA VAL A 101 -0.72 8.82 12.96
C VAL A 101 -0.69 8.95 14.49
N ARG A 102 -0.95 10.16 15.02
CA ARG A 102 -1.10 10.41 16.46
C ARG A 102 -2.38 9.76 16.97
N ARG A 103 -2.26 8.70 17.77
CA ARG A 103 -3.41 7.94 18.26
C ARG A 103 -4.33 8.69 19.21
N VAL A 104 -3.75 9.58 20.01
CA VAL A 104 -4.44 10.31 21.09
C VAL A 104 -5.22 11.51 20.54
N ARG A 105 -4.91 11.99 19.33
CA ARG A 105 -5.64 13.10 18.70
C ARG A 105 -6.53 12.58 17.57
N LEU A 106 -7.72 13.17 17.45
CA LEU A 106 -8.70 12.89 16.39
C LEU A 106 -9.01 11.39 16.21
N TRP A 107 -8.91 10.61 17.31
CA TRP A 107 -9.16 9.17 17.30
C TRP A 107 -8.31 8.41 16.28
N GLY A 108 -7.09 8.85 16.01
CA GLY A 108 -6.23 8.28 14.98
C GLY A 108 -5.94 6.80 15.17
N ARG A 109 -6.20 5.97 14.16
CA ARG A 109 -5.83 4.55 14.19
C ARG A 109 -4.37 4.40 13.78
N GLY A 110 -3.54 3.91 14.71
CA GLY A 110 -2.12 3.73 14.44
C GLY A 110 -1.73 2.38 13.81
N VAL A 111 -2.62 1.38 13.76
CA VAL A 111 -2.36 0.06 13.15
C VAL A 111 -3.65 -0.52 12.57
N GLY A 112 -3.52 -1.16 11.40
CA GLY A 112 -4.60 -1.88 10.74
C GLY A 112 -5.61 -0.96 10.06
N SER A 113 -6.47 -1.55 9.24
CA SER A 113 -7.57 -0.86 8.58
C SER A 113 -8.84 -1.70 8.73
N ARG A 114 -10.02 -1.06 8.69
CA ARG A 114 -11.26 -1.82 8.58
C ARG A 114 -11.59 -2.01 7.11
N TYR A 115 -12.17 -3.15 6.74
CA TYR A 115 -12.50 -3.41 5.35
C TYR A 115 -13.87 -4.07 5.20
N CYS A 116 -14.50 -3.86 4.05
CA CYS A 116 -15.69 -4.60 3.65
C CYS A 116 -15.26 -5.76 2.74
N PRO A 117 -15.50 -7.03 3.10
CA PRO A 117 -15.06 -8.17 2.28
C PRO A 117 -15.73 -8.18 0.91
N ARG A 118 -16.99 -7.76 0.81
CA ARG A 118 -17.72 -7.69 -0.46
C ARG A 118 -17.14 -6.63 -1.40
N CYS A 119 -16.96 -5.40 -0.92
CA CYS A 119 -16.38 -4.34 -1.75
C CYS A 119 -14.91 -4.61 -2.10
N LEU A 120 -14.16 -5.31 -1.24
CA LEU A 120 -12.80 -5.73 -1.55
C LEU A 120 -12.78 -6.77 -2.68
N ALA A 121 -13.69 -7.75 -2.65
CA ALA A 121 -13.84 -8.76 -3.70
C ALA A 121 -14.29 -8.12 -5.02
N GLU A 122 -15.32 -7.28 -5.00
CA GLU A 122 -15.85 -6.57 -6.18
C GLU A 122 -14.81 -5.59 -6.77
N GLY A 123 -13.99 -4.96 -5.92
CA GLY A 123 -12.93 -4.02 -6.31
C GLY A 123 -11.63 -4.66 -6.79
N GLY A 124 -11.59 -5.98 -6.98
CA GLY A 124 -10.38 -6.69 -7.43
C GLY A 124 -9.22 -6.61 -6.43
N GLY A 125 -9.53 -6.56 -5.14
CA GLY A 125 -8.53 -6.42 -4.08
C GLY A 125 -8.04 -4.99 -3.88
N ARG A 126 -8.61 -3.98 -4.55
CA ARG A 126 -8.28 -2.56 -4.34
C ARG A 126 -9.14 -1.96 -3.23
N TRP A 127 -8.59 -1.07 -2.41
CA TRP A 127 -9.29 -0.44 -1.30
C TRP A 127 -9.14 1.09 -1.23
N PRO A 128 -10.18 1.80 -0.74
CA PRO A 128 -10.13 3.24 -0.60
C PRO A 128 -9.32 3.67 0.63
N LEU A 129 -8.68 4.84 0.53
CA LEU A 129 -7.88 5.43 1.61
C LEU A 129 -8.70 5.66 2.90
N ARG A 130 -9.99 6.00 2.76
CA ARG A 130 -10.88 6.26 3.91
C ARG A 130 -10.98 5.09 4.89
N TRP A 131 -10.74 3.85 4.44
CA TRP A 131 -10.75 2.66 5.30
C TRP A 131 -9.64 2.64 6.37
N ARG A 132 -8.62 3.50 6.22
CA ARG A 132 -7.62 3.76 7.26
C ARG A 132 -8.15 4.62 8.41
N LEU A 133 -9.26 5.33 8.20
CA LEU A 133 -9.86 6.22 9.18
C LEU A 133 -10.68 5.45 10.22
N THR A 134 -10.65 5.88 11.47
CA THR A 134 -11.34 5.21 12.59
C THR A 134 -12.86 5.23 12.47
N TRP A 135 -13.42 6.19 11.74
CA TRP A 135 -14.85 6.38 11.53
C TRP A 135 -15.41 5.61 10.32
N SER A 136 -14.56 4.92 9.55
CA SER A 136 -15.01 3.94 8.54
C SER A 136 -15.50 2.66 9.22
N ILE A 137 -16.64 2.74 9.92
CA ILE A 137 -17.26 1.62 10.67
C ILE A 137 -18.22 0.79 9.82
N ALA A 138 -18.83 1.38 8.80
CA ALA A 138 -19.81 0.73 7.94
C ALA A 138 -19.51 1.02 6.47
N CYS A 139 -19.78 0.03 5.62
CA CYS A 139 -19.73 0.26 4.18
C CYS A 139 -21.03 0.96 3.74
N THR A 140 -20.92 2.15 3.17
CA THR A 140 -22.07 2.91 2.67
C THR A 140 -22.71 2.27 1.43
N ALA A 141 -21.97 1.44 0.68
CA ALA A 141 -22.46 0.80 -0.54
C ALA A 141 -23.31 -0.46 -0.26
N THR A 142 -22.86 -1.31 0.66
CA THR A 142 -23.45 -2.64 0.91
C THR A 142 -24.19 -2.73 2.24
N ARG A 143 -24.29 -1.62 3.00
CA ARG A 143 -24.89 -1.52 4.36
C ARG A 143 -24.37 -2.59 5.33
N CYS A 144 -23.20 -3.16 5.07
CA CYS A 144 -22.58 -4.19 5.88
C CYS A 144 -21.58 -3.56 6.87
N CYS A 145 -21.51 -4.11 8.08
CA CYS A 145 -20.51 -3.73 9.08
C CYS A 145 -19.10 -4.04 8.56
N SER A 146 -18.20 -3.06 8.66
CA SER A 146 -16.80 -3.27 8.29
C SER A 146 -16.12 -4.23 9.28
N ARG A 147 -15.32 -5.16 8.77
CA ARG A 147 -14.55 -6.08 9.59
C ARG A 147 -13.21 -5.45 9.93
N THR A 148 -12.76 -5.63 11.16
CA THR A 148 -11.36 -5.38 11.52
C THR A 148 -10.60 -6.68 11.29
N PRO A 149 -9.46 -6.68 10.58
CA PRO A 149 -8.66 -7.89 10.45
C PRO A 149 -8.21 -8.33 11.84
N ALA A 150 -8.33 -9.63 12.11
CA ALA A 150 -7.66 -10.22 13.27
C ALA A 150 -6.15 -9.93 13.15
N ARG A 151 -5.46 -9.68 14.27
CA ARG A 151 -3.99 -9.68 14.26
C ARG A 151 -3.56 -11.00 13.64
N SER A 152 -2.86 -10.93 12.51
CA SER A 152 -2.35 -12.11 11.83
C SER A 152 -1.42 -12.87 12.77
N VAL A 153 -1.90 -13.96 13.37
CA VAL A 153 -1.03 -15.09 13.72
C VAL A 153 -0.69 -15.72 12.37
N ALA A 154 0.58 -16.02 12.14
CA ALA A 154 1.13 -16.40 10.85
C ALA A 154 0.47 -17.66 10.24
N ASP A 155 -0.67 -17.50 9.58
CA ASP A 155 -1.27 -18.52 8.73
C ASP A 155 -1.72 -17.86 7.42
N GLY A 156 -1.17 -18.34 6.31
CA GLY A 156 -1.12 -17.68 5.00
C GLY A 156 -2.44 -17.63 4.22
N ARG A 157 -3.60 -17.62 4.90
CA ARG A 157 -4.92 -17.70 4.27
C ARG A 157 -5.88 -16.54 4.54
N THR A 158 -5.45 -15.51 5.27
CA THR A 158 -6.30 -14.32 5.46
C THR A 158 -5.63 -13.10 4.83
N ALA A 159 -6.02 -12.76 3.60
CA ALA A 159 -5.69 -11.48 2.97
C ALA A 159 -6.44 -10.34 3.69
N ALA A 160 -6.00 -10.06 4.90
CA ALA A 160 -6.32 -8.85 5.63
C ALA A 160 -5.61 -7.65 4.97
N PRO A 161 -6.10 -6.41 5.17
CA PRO A 161 -5.34 -5.20 4.89
C PRO A 161 -4.68 -4.64 6.17
N PRO A 162 -3.57 -5.20 6.68
CA PRO A 162 -2.48 -4.35 7.14
C PRO A 162 -1.83 -3.72 5.89
N SER A 163 -1.07 -2.62 6.06
CA SER A 163 -0.38 -1.93 4.96
C SER A 163 0.19 -2.95 3.98
N ALA A 164 -0.36 -3.05 2.77
CA ALA A 164 -0.05 -4.16 1.87
C ALA A 164 1.45 -4.20 1.54
N ILE A 165 2.07 -3.02 1.54
CA ILE A 165 3.51 -2.78 1.50
C ILE A 165 4.29 -3.63 2.53
N LYS A 166 3.78 -3.80 3.76
CA LYS A 166 4.45 -4.54 4.84
C LYS A 166 4.24 -6.05 4.77
N CYS A 167 3.13 -6.52 4.18
CA CYS A 167 2.84 -7.95 4.03
C CYS A 167 3.34 -8.55 2.71
N ILE A 168 3.34 -7.79 1.61
CA ILE A 168 3.78 -8.28 0.30
C ILE A 168 5.30 -8.57 0.32
N SER A 169 6.10 -7.71 0.99
CA SER A 169 7.56 -7.93 1.07
C SER A 169 7.98 -9.12 1.93
N THR A 170 7.12 -9.60 2.85
CA THR A 170 7.39 -10.83 3.63
C THR A 170 7.11 -12.10 2.84
N ASN A 171 6.26 -12.04 1.80
CA ASN A 171 5.82 -13.21 1.05
C ASN A 171 6.67 -13.48 -0.22
N ALA A 172 7.53 -12.54 -0.62
CA ALA A 172 8.48 -12.71 -1.74
C ALA A 172 9.56 -13.79 -1.51
N ARG A 173 9.55 -14.49 -0.36
CA ARG A 173 10.41 -15.65 -0.08
C ARG A 173 9.79 -17.02 -0.39
N HIS A 174 8.60 -17.09 -0.97
CA HIS A 174 8.11 -18.35 -1.55
C HIS A 174 8.64 -18.54 -2.97
N ARG A 175 9.88 -19.04 -3.04
CA ARG A 175 10.39 -19.77 -4.21
C ARG A 175 9.42 -20.94 -4.47
N PRO A 176 8.91 -21.15 -5.69
CA PRO A 176 8.14 -22.36 -5.98
C PRO A 176 9.00 -23.60 -5.68
N PRO A 177 8.43 -24.71 -5.17
CA PRO A 177 9.19 -25.93 -5.01
C PRO A 177 9.74 -26.34 -6.37
N MET A 178 11.06 -26.43 -6.48
CA MET A 178 11.74 -27.00 -7.65
C MET A 178 11.23 -28.42 -7.81
N ALA A 179 10.57 -28.72 -8.93
CA ALA A 179 10.25 -30.09 -9.31
C ALA A 179 11.58 -30.87 -9.40
N GLY A 180 11.75 -31.85 -8.50
CA GLY A 180 12.89 -32.76 -8.54
C GLY A 180 12.84 -33.63 -9.79
N PRO A 181 14.00 -34.11 -10.30
CA PRO A 181 14.05 -34.86 -11.54
C PRO A 181 13.28 -36.19 -11.42
N ALA A 182 12.47 -36.49 -12.42
CA ALA A 182 11.80 -37.77 -12.58
C ALA A 182 12.83 -38.90 -12.67
N LYS A 183 12.64 -39.97 -11.89
CA LYS A 183 13.40 -41.21 -12.02
C LYS A 183 13.08 -41.86 -13.37
N PRO A 184 14.09 -42.34 -14.13
CA PRO A 184 13.84 -43.22 -15.26
C PRO A 184 13.39 -44.60 -14.76
N THR A 185 12.40 -45.15 -15.45
CA THR A 185 11.91 -46.54 -15.41
C THR A 185 12.97 -47.53 -15.82
#